data_AF-A0A1B9YYV3-F1
#
_entry.id   AF-A0A1B9YYV3-F1
#
_cell.length_a   1.000
_cell.length_b   1.000
_cell.length_c   1.000
_cell.angle_alpha   90.00
_cell.angle_beta   90.00
_cell.angle_gamma   90.00
#
_symmetry.space_group_name_H-M   'P 1'
#
loop_
_entity.id
_entity.type
_entity.pdbx_description
1 polymer ?
#
loop_
_entity_poly.entity_id
_entity_poly.type
_entity_poly.pdbx_seq_one_letter_code
_entity_poly.pdbx_strand_id
1 'polypeptide(L)'
;MDKSNKQSTFEEHSDQGQPVKDGKWHHGLNREDTQRAPRKVQVRTFVREAALDSVPIGLRALILINCGAGLAVLSSLEGVEIRATIDLSLIGALSSAAMYFALGAALAFLAMFAGTAAEMAVSRLTTCEPQRIQETRRLRTANAARICHVCSFISALASLALFASGMAEASSTLPMLLQR
;
A
#
# COMPACT_ATOMS: atom_id res chain seq x y z
N MET A 1 -6.67 28.98 -77.30
CA MET A 1 -8.13 29.25 -77.41
C MET A 1 -8.70 28.97 -76.02
N ASP A 2 -8.49 29.79 -75.00
CA ASP A 2 -8.77 31.23 -74.85
C ASP A 2 -10.26 31.56 -74.98
N LYS A 3 -10.91 31.75 -73.81
CA LYS A 3 -11.73 32.93 -73.50
C LYS A 3 -12.03 32.96 -72.00
N SER A 4 -11.29 33.85 -71.35
CA SER A 4 -11.54 34.37 -70.02
C SER A 4 -12.69 35.39 -70.01
N ASN A 5 -13.17 35.67 -68.79
CA ASN A 5 -13.65 36.97 -68.32
C ASN A 5 -15.16 37.29 -68.41
N LYS A 6 -15.82 37.30 -67.24
CA LYS A 6 -16.64 38.44 -66.82
C LYS A 6 -16.39 38.76 -65.34
N GLN A 7 -16.29 40.05 -65.12
CA GLN A 7 -15.72 40.79 -64.00
C GLN A 7 -16.84 41.59 -63.33
N SER A 8 -16.78 41.77 -62.01
CA SER A 8 -17.33 42.89 -61.21
C SER A 8 -16.88 42.64 -59.76
N THR A 9 -15.77 43.21 -59.26
CA THR A 9 -15.57 44.60 -58.78
C THR A 9 -16.62 44.96 -57.71
N PHE A 10 -16.35 44.75 -56.42
CA PHE A 10 -15.59 45.58 -55.46
C PHE A 10 -16.31 46.89 -55.08
N GLU A 11 -16.95 46.90 -53.91
CA GLU A 11 -17.02 48.07 -53.04
C GLU A 11 -16.63 47.65 -51.62
N GLU A 12 -15.45 48.12 -51.25
CA GLU A 12 -14.91 48.22 -49.91
C GLU A 12 -15.53 49.46 -49.25
N HIS A 13 -16.13 49.33 -48.07
CA HIS A 13 -16.23 50.41 -47.09
C HIS A 13 -16.16 49.83 -45.66
N SER A 14 -14.94 49.88 -45.14
CA SER A 14 -14.55 50.27 -43.78
C SER A 14 -15.64 50.30 -42.70
N ASP A 15 -15.49 49.44 -41.70
CA ASP A 15 -15.67 49.85 -40.31
C ASP A 15 -14.60 49.20 -39.42
N GLN A 16 -13.58 49.99 -39.13
CA GLN A 16 -12.65 49.77 -38.03
C GLN A 16 -13.39 49.98 -36.71
N GLY A 17 -13.77 48.89 -36.05
CA GLY A 17 -14.17 48.88 -34.64
C GLY A 17 -13.23 48.01 -33.82
N GLN A 18 -12.22 48.64 -33.19
CA GLN A 18 -11.31 47.97 -32.27
C GLN A 18 -12.04 47.43 -31.01
N PRO A 19 -11.44 46.43 -30.33
CA PRO A 19 -12.14 45.55 -29.39
C PRO A 19 -12.33 46.18 -28.01
N VAL A 20 -13.57 46.18 -27.51
CA VAL A 20 -13.86 46.47 -26.10
C VAL A 20 -13.35 45.30 -25.25
N LYS A 21 -12.26 45.57 -24.51
CA LYS A 21 -11.62 44.66 -23.54
C LYS A 21 -12.37 44.62 -22.20
N ASP A 22 -13.59 44.06 -22.17
CA ASP A 22 -14.37 43.95 -20.93
C ASP A 22 -14.65 42.49 -20.50
N GLY A 23 -13.63 41.64 -20.55
CA GLY A 23 -13.74 40.23 -20.08
C GLY A 23 -12.80 39.85 -18.94
N LYS A 24 -11.97 40.76 -18.43
CA LYS A 24 -10.85 40.42 -17.52
C LYS A 24 -11.25 40.28 -16.05
N TRP A 25 -12.50 40.58 -15.68
CA TRP A 25 -12.96 40.62 -14.29
C TRP A 25 -13.53 39.30 -13.74
N HIS A 26 -13.82 38.30 -14.58
CA HIS A 26 -14.35 37.01 -14.10
C HIS A 26 -13.28 35.98 -13.71
N HIS A 27 -11.99 36.26 -13.96
CA HIS A 27 -10.89 35.33 -13.60
C HIS A 27 -10.32 35.55 -12.18
N GLY A 28 -10.69 36.64 -11.50
CA GLY A 28 -10.26 36.92 -10.13
C GLY A 28 -11.04 36.14 -9.07
N LEU A 29 -12.38 36.14 -9.17
CA LEU A 29 -13.26 35.47 -8.20
C LEU A 29 -13.16 33.95 -8.23
N ASN A 30 -12.88 33.34 -9.39
CA ASN A 30 -12.78 31.87 -9.50
C ASN A 30 -11.44 31.31 -8.96
N ARG A 31 -10.45 32.18 -8.69
CA ARG A 31 -9.11 31.78 -8.22
C ARG A 31 -9.05 31.60 -6.69
N GLU A 32 -9.91 32.30 -5.96
CA GLU A 32 -10.05 32.17 -4.51
C GLU A 32 -10.89 30.94 -4.13
N ASP A 33 -11.88 30.59 -4.95
CA ASP A 33 -12.70 29.39 -4.76
C ASP A 33 -11.98 28.08 -5.17
N THR A 34 -11.05 28.14 -6.13
CA THR A 34 -10.20 26.98 -6.47
C THR A 34 -9.06 26.74 -5.47
N GLN A 35 -8.69 27.73 -4.65
CA GLN A 35 -7.72 27.54 -3.55
C GLN A 35 -8.36 27.01 -2.26
N ARG A 36 -9.68 27.05 -2.13
CA ARG A 36 -10.42 26.31 -1.11
C ARG A 36 -10.69 24.88 -1.56
N ALA A 37 -9.66 24.16 -2.02
CA ALA A 37 -9.70 22.71 -1.92
C ALA A 37 -10.04 22.39 -0.45
N PRO A 38 -11.10 21.62 -0.15
CA PRO A 38 -11.55 21.49 1.23
C PRO A 38 -10.39 20.99 2.06
N ARG A 39 -9.94 21.76 3.05
CA ARG A 39 -8.81 21.43 3.95
C ARG A 39 -8.89 19.97 4.45
N LYS A 40 -10.11 19.45 4.59
CA LYS A 40 -10.44 18.06 4.93
C LYS A 40 -9.96 17.02 3.90
N VAL A 41 -10.04 17.31 2.60
CA VAL A 41 -9.55 16.44 1.52
C VAL A 41 -8.02 16.37 1.55
N GLN A 42 -7.33 17.50 1.73
CA GLN A 42 -5.87 17.54 1.88
C GLN A 42 -5.38 16.78 3.11
N VAL A 43 -6.05 16.95 4.26
CA VAL A 43 -5.68 16.19 5.48
C VAL A 43 -5.92 14.69 5.27
N ARG A 44 -7.03 14.30 4.64
CA ARG A 44 -7.31 12.88 4.38
C ARG A 44 -6.33 12.25 3.40
N THR A 45 -5.90 12.98 2.36
CA THR A 45 -4.87 12.51 1.44
C THR A 45 -3.53 12.40 2.15
N PHE A 46 -3.15 13.40 2.97
CA PHE A 46 -1.90 13.37 3.73
C PHE A 46 -1.85 12.20 4.73
N VAL A 47 -2.91 11.99 5.51
CA VAL A 47 -2.99 10.87 6.46
C VAL A 47 -2.95 9.53 5.73
N ARG A 48 -3.58 9.43 4.55
CA ARG A 48 -3.53 8.23 3.72
C ARG A 48 -2.12 7.97 3.20
N GLU A 49 -1.43 8.99 2.71
CA GLU A 49 -0.05 8.90 2.23
C GLU A 49 0.87 8.43 3.37
N ALA A 50 0.80 9.10 4.52
CA ALA A 50 1.59 8.77 5.70
C ALA A 50 1.30 7.35 6.22
N ALA A 51 0.04 6.92 6.18
CA ALA A 51 -0.34 5.56 6.54
C ALA A 51 0.27 4.54 5.58
N LEU A 52 0.22 4.79 4.26
CA LEU A 52 0.81 3.90 3.25
C LEU A 52 2.33 3.81 3.40
N ASP A 53 3.01 4.92 3.67
CA ASP A 53 4.46 4.94 3.91
C ASP A 53 4.87 4.16 5.17
N SER A 54 3.97 4.04 6.14
CA SER A 54 4.22 3.31 7.38
C SER A 54 4.04 1.79 7.24
N VAL A 55 3.35 1.31 6.20
CA VAL A 55 3.03 -0.12 6.02
C VAL A 55 4.30 -0.99 5.89
N PRO A 56 5.30 -0.64 5.05
CA PRO A 56 6.53 -1.43 4.96
C PRO A 56 7.28 -1.51 6.29
N ILE A 57 7.28 -0.43 7.06
CA ILE A 57 7.91 -0.36 8.38
C ILE A 57 7.16 -1.28 9.36
N GLY A 58 5.83 -1.22 9.39
CA GLY A 58 4.99 -2.08 10.22
C GLY A 58 5.16 -3.57 9.90
N LEU A 59 5.24 -3.94 8.62
CA LEU A 59 5.47 -5.32 8.21
C LEU A 59 6.88 -5.81 8.61
N ARG A 60 7.91 -4.98 8.47
CA ARG A 60 9.27 -5.32 8.96
C ARG A 60 9.29 -5.49 10.47
N ALA A 61 8.59 -4.63 11.20
CA ALA A 61 8.45 -4.77 12.64
C ALA A 61 7.76 -6.08 13.02
N LEU A 62 6.67 -6.45 12.34
CA LEU A 62 5.98 -7.73 12.56
C LEU A 62 6.90 -8.94 12.33
N ILE A 63 7.71 -8.91 11.27
CA ILE A 63 8.71 -9.96 11.00
C ILE A 63 9.70 -10.04 12.17
N LEU A 64 10.30 -8.91 12.56
CA LEU A 64 11.31 -8.86 13.62
C LEU A 64 10.74 -9.32 14.97
N ILE A 65 9.52 -8.91 15.30
CA ILE A 65 8.84 -9.30 16.55
C ILE A 65 8.59 -10.80 16.57
N ASN A 66 8.05 -11.37 15.48
CA ASN A 66 7.80 -12.81 15.39
C ASN A 66 9.12 -13.61 15.45
N CYS A 67 10.13 -13.23 14.66
CA CYS A 67 11.43 -13.90 14.68
C CYS A 67 12.11 -13.79 16.05
N GLY A 68 12.07 -12.60 16.68
CA GLY A 68 12.63 -12.38 18.01
C GLY A 68 11.95 -13.22 19.08
N ALA A 69 10.61 -13.29 19.06
CA ALA A 69 9.85 -14.13 19.99
C ALA A 69 10.13 -15.62 19.76
N GLY A 70 10.20 -16.08 18.50
CA GLY A 70 10.56 -17.45 18.17
C GLY A 70 11.95 -17.84 18.66
N LEU A 71 12.95 -16.97 18.46
CA LEU A 71 14.31 -17.18 18.97
C LEU A 71 14.35 -17.20 20.50
N ALA A 72 13.59 -16.33 21.17
CA ALA A 72 13.50 -16.33 22.63
C ALA A 72 12.92 -17.65 23.17
N VAL A 73 11.86 -18.17 22.54
CA VAL A 73 11.28 -19.47 22.90
C VAL A 73 12.25 -20.62 22.64
N LEU A 74 12.94 -20.62 21.49
CA LEU A 74 13.96 -21.63 21.17
C LEU A 74 15.14 -21.58 22.14
N SER A 75 15.61 -20.39 22.52
CA SER A 75 16.68 -20.25 23.51
C SER A 75 16.25 -20.75 24.90
N SER A 76 14.96 -20.71 25.21
CA SER A 76 14.42 -21.24 26.46
C SER A 76 14.47 -22.78 26.48
N LEU A 77 14.42 -23.45 25.31
CA LEU A 77 14.57 -24.91 25.20
C LEU A 77 16.00 -25.37 25.46
N GLU A 78 17.02 -24.62 25.04
CA GLU A 78 18.42 -24.95 25.34
C GLU A 78 18.67 -25.03 26.85
N GLY A 79 18.01 -24.20 27.65
CA GLY A 79 18.08 -24.24 29.11
C GLY A 79 17.38 -25.46 29.75
N VAL A 80 16.44 -26.10 29.05
CA VAL A 80 15.70 -27.28 29.53
C VAL A 80 16.52 -28.56 29.36
N GLU A 81 17.28 -28.69 28.28
CA GLU A 81 18.09 -29.88 28.01
C GLU A 81 19.19 -30.11 29.06
N ILE A 82 19.64 -29.03 29.71
CA ILE A 82 20.63 -29.06 30.80
C ILE A 82 20.02 -29.61 32.10
N ARG A 83 18.69 -29.57 32.26
CA ARG A 83 18.00 -30.03 33.48
C ARG A 83 17.55 -31.48 33.29
N ALA A 84 17.97 -32.35 34.21
CA ALA A 84 17.87 -33.82 34.12
C ALA A 84 16.44 -34.44 34.03
N THR A 85 15.38 -33.62 33.92
CA THR A 85 14.00 -34.07 33.76
C THR A 85 13.41 -33.54 32.45
N ILE A 86 13.46 -34.38 31.41
CA ILE A 86 12.89 -34.08 30.10
C ILE A 86 11.36 -34.16 30.19
N ASP A 87 10.71 -33.01 30.24
CA ASP A 87 9.25 -32.89 30.18
C ASP A 87 8.82 -32.73 28.71
N LEU A 88 8.39 -33.84 28.09
CA LEU A 88 7.96 -33.86 26.69
C LEU A 88 6.76 -32.93 26.43
N SER A 89 5.91 -32.68 27.44
CA SER A 89 4.75 -31.80 27.29
C SER A 89 5.17 -30.33 27.14
N LEU A 90 6.17 -29.93 27.92
CA LEU A 90 6.79 -28.60 27.91
C LEU A 90 7.50 -28.33 26.57
N ILE A 91 8.27 -29.32 26.08
CA ILE A 91 8.92 -29.24 24.78
C ILE A 91 7.89 -29.11 23.65
N GLY A 92 6.80 -29.87 23.73
CA GLY A 92 5.69 -29.79 22.77
C GLY A 92 5.06 -28.41 22.71
N ALA A 93 4.74 -27.81 23.87
CA ALA A 93 4.15 -26.48 23.96
C ALA A 93 5.09 -25.37 23.44
N LEU A 94 6.38 -25.42 23.79
CA LEU A 94 7.39 -24.46 23.28
C LEU A 94 7.60 -24.61 21.77
N SER A 95 7.61 -25.85 21.27
CA SER A 95 7.70 -26.12 19.82
C SER A 95 6.48 -25.59 19.05
N SER A 96 5.27 -25.78 19.60
CA SER A 96 4.03 -25.23 19.05
C SER A 96 4.06 -23.69 19.03
N ALA A 97 4.47 -23.06 20.13
CA ALA A 97 4.63 -21.61 20.21
C ALA A 97 5.65 -21.09 19.16
N ALA A 98 6.80 -21.76 19.02
CA ALA A 98 7.79 -21.44 17.99
C ALA A 98 7.24 -21.56 16.57
N MET A 99 6.41 -22.58 16.32
CA MET A 99 5.74 -22.76 15.02
C MET A 99 4.77 -21.60 14.71
N TYR A 100 4.00 -21.14 15.71
CA TYR A 100 3.13 -19.96 15.55
C TYR A 100 3.92 -18.71 15.16
N PHE A 101 5.05 -18.46 15.83
CA PHE A 101 5.92 -17.33 15.49
C PHE A 101 6.56 -17.45 14.11
N ALA A 102 7.02 -18.65 13.72
CA ALA A 102 7.58 -18.88 12.39
C ALA A 102 6.54 -18.64 11.28
N LEU A 103 5.32 -19.15 11.45
CA LEU A 103 4.20 -18.91 10.53
C LEU A 103 3.82 -17.43 10.50
N GLY A 104 3.80 -16.76 11.66
CA GLY A 104 3.57 -15.32 11.77
C GLY A 104 4.58 -14.52 10.95
N ALA A 105 5.88 -14.83 11.08
CA ALA A 105 6.93 -14.20 10.29
C ALA A 105 6.75 -14.47 8.77
N ALA A 106 6.45 -15.70 8.39
CA ALA A 106 6.25 -16.08 6.99
C ALA A 106 5.08 -15.32 6.34
N LEU A 107 3.96 -15.16 7.06
CA LEU A 107 2.82 -14.38 6.57
C LEU A 107 3.13 -12.89 6.45
N ALA A 108 3.91 -12.31 7.37
CA ALA A 108 4.34 -10.91 7.26
C ALA A 108 5.29 -10.70 6.07
N PHE A 109 6.19 -11.66 5.79
CA PHE A 109 7.01 -11.66 4.58
C PHE A 109 6.15 -11.76 3.31
N LEU A 110 5.17 -12.67 3.29
CA LEU A 110 4.27 -12.84 2.15
C LEU A 110 3.46 -11.56 1.88
N ALA A 111 3.00 -10.89 2.94
CA ALA A 111 2.32 -9.60 2.83
C ALA A 111 3.22 -8.54 2.16
N MET A 112 4.47 -8.44 2.61
CA MET A 112 5.44 -7.49 2.04
C MET A 112 5.73 -7.79 0.57
N PHE A 113 5.88 -9.06 0.22
CA PHE A 113 6.09 -9.47 -1.16
C PHE A 113 4.87 -9.17 -2.04
N ALA A 114 3.66 -9.46 -1.57
CA ALA A 114 2.43 -9.15 -2.29
C ALA A 114 2.24 -7.64 -2.51
N GLY A 115 2.56 -6.81 -1.50
CA GLY A 115 2.53 -5.35 -1.59
C GLY A 115 3.50 -4.80 -2.64
N THR A 116 4.76 -5.22 -2.58
CA THR A 116 5.78 -4.80 -3.56
C THR A 116 5.47 -5.26 -4.98
N ALA A 117 4.93 -6.46 -5.15
CA ALA A 117 4.47 -6.96 -6.45
C ALA A 117 3.32 -6.11 -7.04
N ALA A 118 2.37 -5.69 -6.19
CA ALA A 118 1.27 -4.82 -6.58
C ALA A 118 1.78 -3.44 -7.06
N GLU A 119 2.71 -2.84 -6.32
CA GLU A 119 3.32 -1.54 -6.65
C GLU A 119 4.09 -1.61 -7.97
N MET A 120 4.92 -2.64 -8.16
CA MET A 120 5.66 -2.84 -9.41
C MET A 120 4.71 -3.03 -10.60
N ALA A 121 3.61 -3.76 -10.43
CA ALA A 121 2.62 -3.97 -11.48
C ALA A 121 1.93 -2.67 -11.89
N VAL A 122 1.60 -1.79 -10.93
CA VAL A 122 1.00 -0.48 -11.21
C VAL A 122 2.01 0.46 -11.86
N SER A 123 3.23 0.54 -11.32
CA SER A 123 4.28 1.45 -11.80
C SER A 123 4.68 1.18 -13.26
N ARG A 124 4.70 -0.09 -13.69
CA ARG A 124 5.03 -0.45 -15.08
C ARG A 124 3.96 -0.02 -16.09
N LEU A 125 2.69 0.06 -15.69
CA LEU A 125 1.63 0.57 -16.58
C LEU A 125 1.67 2.09 -16.73
N THR A 126 2.10 2.83 -15.71
CA THR A 126 2.20 4.29 -15.78
C THR A 126 3.38 4.80 -16.59
N THR A 127 4.45 4.02 -16.72
CA THR A 127 5.70 4.46 -17.37
C THR A 127 5.85 4.02 -18.83
N CYS A 128 5.13 3.01 -19.31
CA CYS A 128 5.44 2.37 -20.61
C CYS A 128 4.34 2.40 -21.69
N GLU A 129 3.14 2.95 -21.47
CA GLU A 129 2.05 2.84 -22.48
C GLU A 129 1.37 4.19 -22.83
N PRO A 130 1.20 4.51 -24.13
CA PRO A 130 0.39 5.64 -24.57
C PRO A 130 -1.11 5.39 -24.36
N GLN A 131 -1.81 6.45 -23.93
CA GLN A 131 -3.15 6.50 -23.33
C GLN A 131 -4.34 5.87 -24.11
N ARG A 132 -4.15 5.38 -25.35
CA ARG A 132 -5.25 5.06 -26.29
C ARG A 132 -5.61 3.58 -26.44
N ILE A 133 -4.85 2.62 -25.89
CA ILE A 133 -5.12 1.16 -26.01
C ILE A 133 -5.43 0.51 -24.63
N GLN A 134 -5.69 1.32 -23.60
CA GLN A 134 -5.29 0.96 -22.24
C GLN A 134 -6.40 0.54 -21.26
N GLU A 135 -7.69 0.63 -21.61
CA GLU A 135 -8.76 0.47 -20.60
C GLU A 135 -8.88 -0.95 -20.05
N THR A 136 -8.89 -1.99 -20.90
CA THR A 136 -9.11 -3.37 -20.48
C THR A 136 -7.92 -3.97 -19.71
N ARG A 137 -6.68 -3.62 -20.10
CA ARG A 137 -5.46 -4.11 -19.44
C ARG A 137 -5.22 -3.39 -18.11
N ARG A 138 -5.52 -2.10 -18.04
CA ARG A 138 -5.45 -1.29 -16.81
C ARG A 138 -6.47 -1.76 -15.76
N LEU A 139 -7.69 -2.11 -16.17
CA LEU A 139 -8.70 -2.70 -15.28
C LEU A 139 -8.23 -4.04 -14.69
N ARG A 140 -7.61 -4.92 -15.49
CA ARG A 140 -7.06 -6.19 -15.01
C ARG A 140 -5.92 -5.99 -14.02
N THR A 141 -4.96 -5.12 -14.32
CA THR A 141 -3.83 -4.88 -13.41
C THR A 141 -4.25 -4.14 -12.15
N ALA A 142 -5.20 -3.20 -12.24
CA ALA A 142 -5.77 -2.53 -11.06
C ALA A 142 -6.53 -3.52 -10.17
N ASN A 143 -7.27 -4.46 -10.76
CA ASN A 143 -7.94 -5.53 -10.00
C ASN A 143 -6.93 -6.48 -9.35
N ALA A 144 -5.88 -6.89 -10.07
CA ALA A 144 -4.81 -7.73 -9.52
C ALA A 144 -4.08 -7.03 -8.36
N ALA A 145 -3.71 -5.76 -8.52
CA ALA A 145 -3.10 -4.96 -7.46
C ALA A 145 -4.03 -4.85 -6.24
N ARG A 146 -5.34 -4.64 -6.46
CA ARG A 146 -6.33 -4.63 -5.37
C ARG A 146 -6.37 -5.97 -4.62
N ILE A 147 -6.37 -7.10 -5.34
CA ILE A 147 -6.34 -8.43 -4.73
C ILE A 147 -5.05 -8.60 -3.91
N CYS A 148 -3.90 -8.23 -4.47
CA CYS A 148 -2.62 -8.30 -3.75
C CYS A 148 -2.61 -7.44 -2.49
N HIS A 149 -3.18 -6.23 -2.51
CA HIS A 149 -3.33 -5.40 -1.31
C HIS A 149 -4.24 -6.05 -0.26
N VAL A 150 -5.38 -6.62 -0.68
CA VAL A 150 -6.29 -7.34 0.23
C VAL A 150 -5.60 -8.56 0.84
N CYS A 151 -4.91 -9.37 0.02
CA CYS A 151 -4.13 -10.50 0.50
C CYS A 151 -3.05 -10.05 1.48
N SER A 152 -2.30 -8.99 1.16
CA SER A 152 -1.29 -8.42 2.05
C SER A 152 -1.88 -7.98 3.39
N PHE A 153 -3.05 -7.34 3.38
CA PHE A 153 -3.72 -6.91 4.59
C PHE A 153 -4.18 -8.09 5.45
N ILE A 154 -4.80 -9.10 4.83
CA ILE A 154 -5.24 -10.33 5.51
C ILE A 154 -4.03 -11.08 6.08
N SER A 155 -2.95 -11.23 5.33
CA SER A 155 -1.72 -11.88 5.79
C SER A 155 -1.08 -11.14 6.96
N ALA A 156 -1.09 -9.80 6.97
CA ALA A 156 -0.60 -9.00 8.09
C ALA A 156 -1.44 -9.21 9.35
N LEU A 157 -2.77 -9.22 9.22
CA LEU A 157 -3.67 -9.50 10.35
C LEU A 157 -3.50 -10.92 10.87
N ALA A 158 -3.39 -11.90 9.98
CA ALA A 158 -3.14 -13.30 10.35
C ALA A 158 -1.79 -13.46 11.05
N SER A 159 -0.74 -12.76 10.59
CA SER A 159 0.56 -12.71 11.28
C SER A 159 0.44 -12.20 12.71
N LEU A 160 -0.31 -11.11 12.93
CA LEU A 160 -0.55 -10.56 14.25
C LEU A 160 -1.35 -11.51 15.15
N ALA A 161 -2.36 -12.18 14.59
CA ALA A 161 -3.14 -13.18 15.33
C ALA A 161 -2.29 -14.39 15.74
N LEU A 162 -1.44 -14.90 14.85
CA LEU A 162 -0.51 -15.99 15.16
C LEU A 162 0.51 -15.58 16.23
N PHE A 163 1.00 -14.34 16.20
CA PHE A 163 1.84 -13.81 17.27
C PHE A 163 1.13 -13.85 18.62
N ALA A 164 -0.13 -13.39 18.69
CA ALA A 164 -0.91 -13.44 19.92
C ALA A 164 -1.15 -14.87 20.41
N SER A 165 -1.43 -15.82 19.50
CA SER A 165 -1.57 -17.24 19.84
C SER A 165 -0.27 -17.85 20.37
N GLY A 166 0.85 -17.60 19.71
CA GLY A 166 2.17 -18.07 20.16
C GLY A 166 2.55 -17.46 21.51
N MET A 167 2.23 -16.19 21.75
CA MET A 167 2.41 -15.54 23.04
C MET A 167 1.53 -16.17 24.14
N ALA A 168 0.28 -16.48 23.85
CA ALA A 168 -0.61 -17.13 24.81
C ALA A 168 -0.05 -18.50 25.25
N GLU A 169 0.41 -19.29 24.29
CA GLU A 169 1.00 -20.61 24.55
C GLU A 169 2.36 -20.52 25.25
N ALA A 170 3.22 -19.57 24.87
CA ALA A 170 4.46 -19.32 25.59
C ALA A 170 4.19 -18.84 27.03
N SER A 171 3.20 -17.97 27.24
CA SER A 171 2.90 -17.39 28.54
C SER A 171 2.35 -18.39 29.55
N SER A 172 1.63 -19.43 29.11
CA SER A 172 1.17 -20.51 29.99
C SER A 172 2.31 -21.45 30.38
N THR A 173 3.38 -21.49 29.57
CA THR A 173 4.45 -22.48 29.67
C THR A 173 5.70 -21.93 30.38
N LEU A 174 6.07 -20.67 30.13
CA LEU A 174 7.24 -20.02 30.74
C LEU A 174 7.25 -19.99 32.28
N PRO A 175 6.12 -19.77 32.99
CA PRO A 175 6.11 -19.82 34.45
C PRO A 175 6.51 -21.19 35.01
N MET A 176 6.20 -22.27 34.29
CA MET A 176 6.58 -23.63 34.68
C MET A 176 8.10 -23.84 34.61
N LEU A 177 8.80 -23.12 33.73
CA LEU A 177 10.26 -23.11 33.66
C LEU A 177 10.90 -22.34 34.82
N LEU A 178 10.26 -21.24 35.26
CA LEU A 178 10.78 -20.37 36.33
C LEU A 178 10.54 -20.94 37.73
N GLN A 179 9.54 -21.80 37.91
CA GLN A 179 9.23 -22.43 39.20
C GLN A 179 10.02 -23.72 39.48
N ARG A 180 10.78 -24.24 38.49
CA ARG A 180 11.65 -25.43 38.63
C ARG A 180 13.12 -25.04 38.76
#